data_AF-A0A2B2L0X4-F1
#
_entry.id   AF-A0A2B2L0X4-F1
#
_cell.length_a   1.000
_cell.length_b   1.000
_cell.length_c   1.000
_cell.angle_alpha   90.00
_cell.angle_beta   90.00
_cell.angle_gamma   90.00
#
_symmetry.space_group_name_H-M   'P 1'
#
loop_
_entity.id
_entity.type
_entity.pdbx_description
1 polymer ?
#
loop_
_entity_poly.entity_id
_entity_poly.type
_entity_poly.pdbx_seq_one_letter_code
_entity_poly.pdbx_strand_id
1 'polypeptide(L)' 'MFNLQEDMYEQLKEKKGEVTVFLKNGVPVHGQILATDKFTVLMMVHGKQ' A
#
# COMPACT_ATOMS: atom_id res chain seq x y z
N MET A 1 13.56 -13.94 9.57
CA MET A 1 13.65 -14.20 8.12
C MET A 1 13.08 -12.97 7.47
N PHE A 2 13.88 -12.19 6.72
CA PHE A 2 13.43 -10.92 6.14
C PHE A 2 12.52 -11.20 4.95
N ASN A 3 11.24 -10.84 5.06
CA ASN A 3 10.30 -10.91 3.95
C ASN A 3 10.24 -9.52 3.32
N LEU A 4 10.85 -9.38 2.14
CA LEU A 4 10.92 -8.11 1.41
C LEU A 4 9.57 -7.40 1.30
N GLN A 5 8.48 -8.16 1.13
CA GLN A 5 7.16 -7.58 1.00
C GLN A 5 6.65 -7.01 2.33
N GLU A 6 6.73 -7.78 3.40
CA GLU A 6 6.27 -7.35 4.73
C GLU A 6 7.10 -6.16 5.23
N ASP A 7 8.43 -6.23 5.09
CA ASP A 7 9.36 -5.18 5.48
C ASP A 7 9.06 -3.86 4.71
N MET A 8 8.77 -3.96 3.41
CA MET A 8 8.41 -2.80 2.59
C MET A 8 7.07 -2.20 3.04
N TYR A 9 6.05 -3.02 3.30
CA TYR A 9 4.75 -2.52 3.74
C TYR A 9 4.81 -1.87 5.12
N GLU A 10 5.59 -2.40 6.05
CA GLU A 10 5.81 -1.75 7.35
C GLU A 10 6.47 -0.39 7.19
N GLN A 11 7.52 -0.28 6.39
CA GLN A 11 8.17 1.01 6.13
C GLN A 11 7.22 2.03 5.48
N LEU A 12 6.36 1.60 4.55
CA LEU A 12 5.39 2.48 3.88
C LEU A 12 4.31 2.98 4.84
N LYS A 13 3.81 2.11 5.73
CA LYS A 13 2.85 2.48 6.79
C LYS A 13 3.46 3.45 7.79
N GLU A 14 4.66 3.16 8.29
CA GLU A 14 5.36 4.01 9.28
C GLU A 14 5.67 5.40 8.74
N LYS A 15 6.15 5.48 7.49
CA LYS A 15 6.48 6.75 6.84
C LYS A 15 5.26 7.51 6.36
N LYS A 16 4.06 6.91 6.40
CA LYS A 16 2.84 7.43 5.76
C LYS A 16 3.12 7.91 4.33
N GLY A 17 3.93 7.15 3.61
CA GLY A 17 4.39 7.53 2.27
C GLY A 17 3.23 7.47 1.28
N GLU A 18 3.07 8.52 0.48
CA GLU A 18 2.25 8.46 -0.73
C GLU A 18 2.84 7.44 -1.70
N VAL A 19 2.02 6.47 -2.12
CA VAL A 19 2.39 5.43 -3.07
C VAL A 19 1.45 5.44 -4.26
N THR A 20 1.94 4.91 -5.38
CA THR A 20 1.11 4.61 -6.54
C THR A 20 1.04 3.10 -6.73
N VAL A 21 -0.15 2.53 -6.60
CA VAL A 21 -0.41 1.12 -6.91
C VAL A 21 -0.94 1.02 -8.33
N PHE A 22 -0.25 0.28 -9.18
CA PHE A 22 -0.69 0.01 -10.55
C PHE A 22 -1.47 -1.29 -10.59
N LEU A 23 -2.74 -1.22 -10.98
CA LEU A 23 -3.59 -2.39 -11.15
C LEU A 23 -3.23 -3.11 -12.46
N LYS A 24 -3.54 -4.42 -12.54
CA LYS A 24 -3.31 -5.24 -13.75
C LYS A 24 -3.96 -4.64 -15.01
N ASN A 25 -5.09 -3.95 -14.87
CA ASN A 25 -5.77 -3.28 -15.98
C ASN A 25 -5.15 -1.93 -16.36
N GLY A 26 -4.05 -1.53 -15.74
CA GLY A 26 -3.31 -0.30 -16.02
C GLY A 26 -3.78 0.93 -15.25
N VAL A 27 -4.83 0.84 -14.43
CA VAL A 27 -5.32 1.98 -13.64
C VAL A 27 -4.34 2.27 -12.48
N PRO A 28 -3.80 3.49 -12.36
CA PRO A 28 -3.01 3.89 -11.21
C PRO A 28 -3.92 4.33 -10.05
N VAL A 29 -3.57 3.91 -8.84
CA VAL A 29 -4.23 4.31 -7.59
C VAL A 29 -3.21 5.03 -6.71
N HIS A 30 -3.42 6.32 -6.47
CA HIS A 30 -2.54 7.17 -5.67
C HIS A 30 -3.11 7.30 -4.25
N GLY A 31 -2.31 6.97 -3.22
CA GLY A 31 -2.73 7.12 -1.83
C GLY A 31 -1.77 6.51 -0.84
N GLN A 32 -2.23 6.33 0.40
CA GLN A 32 -1.42 5.79 1.49
C GLN A 32 -1.89 4.40 1.90
N ILE A 33 -0.96 3.49 2.19
CA ILE A 33 -1.29 2.18 2.74
C ILE A 33 -1.58 2.33 4.23
N LEU A 34 -2.76 1.87 4.67
CA LEU A 34 -3.18 1.87 6.07
C LEU A 34 -2.91 0.52 6.74
N ALA A 35 -3.22 -0.57 6.04
CA ALA A 35 -3.10 -1.93 6.54
C ALA A 35 -2.90 -2.92 5.40
N THR A 36 -2.40 -4.11 5.73
CA THR A 36 -2.12 -5.19 4.78
C THR A 36 -2.40 -6.53 5.43
N ASP A 37 -2.89 -7.48 4.66
CA ASP A 37 -2.89 -8.90 5.01
C ASP A 37 -2.18 -9.71 3.92
N LYS A 38 -2.31 -11.04 3.96
CA LYS A 38 -1.65 -11.95 3.01
C LYS A 38 -2.08 -11.75 1.55
N PHE A 39 -3.27 -11.20 1.31
CA PHE A 39 -3.88 -11.09 -0.02
C PHE A 39 -4.40 -9.68 -0.34
N THR A 40 -4.57 -8.81 0.64
CA THR A 40 -5.20 -7.49 0.47
C THR A 40 -4.35 -6.35 1.04
N VAL A 41 -4.59 -5.17 0.48
CA VAL A 41 -4.00 -3.89 0.92
C VAL A 41 -5.15 -2.90 1.10
N LEU A 42 -5.28 -2.35 2.30
CA LEU A 42 -6.21 -1.26 2.60
C LEU A 42 -5.51 0.07 2.34
N MET A 43 -6.09 0.90 1.50
CA MET A 43 -5.53 2.20 1.13
C MET A 43 -6.47 3.34 1.52
N MET A 44 -5.88 4.52 1.74
CA MET A 44 -6.60 5.78 1.86
C MET A 44 -6.33 6.61 0.62
N VAL A 45 -7.39 6.95 -0.11
CA VAL A 45 -7.34 7.72 -1.35
C VAL A 45 -8.31 8.88 -1.27
N HIS A 46 -7.81 10.11 -1.26
CA HIS A 46 -8.64 11.32 -1.15
C HIS A 46 -9.69 11.27 -0.01
N GLY A 47 -9.31 10.71 1.15
CA GLY A 47 -10.20 10.55 2.31
C GLY A 47 -11.23 9.42 2.20
N LYS A 48 -11.11 8.54 1.19
CA LYS A 48 -11.95 7.34 1.00
C LYS A 48 -11.14 6.05 1.03
N GLN A 49 -11.68 5.06 1.73
CA GLN A 49 -11.17 3.69 1.76
C GLN A 49 -11.77 2.90 0.60
#